data_AF-A0A9J6FXQ6-F1
#
_entry.id   AF-A0A9J6FXQ6-F1
#
_cell.length_a   1.000
_cell.length_b   1.000
_cell.length_c   1.000
_cell.angle_alpha   90.00
_cell.angle_beta   90.00
_cell.angle_gamma   90.00
#
_symmetry.space_group_name_H-M   'P 1'
#
loop_
_entity.id
_entity.type
_entity.pdbx_description
1 polymer ?
#
loop_
_entity_poly.entity_id
_entity_poly.type
_entity_poly.pdbx_seq_one_letter_code
_entity_poly.pdbx_strand_id
1 'polypeptide(L)'
;MTRGGPKFPRPLVVNVALHTDIVLDKLRSKDLAAKFLTLPNQKEIVVSLVPAVIDGDRDLEICDFGHSPQQEMSHILSAAANTLLNYVCKTESEKICVQKPQKAKRKLQTLTK
;
A
#
# COMPACT_ATOMS: atom_id res chain seq x y z
N MET A 1 -28.89 0.71 20.77
CA MET A 1 -28.20 1.19 19.55
C MET A 1 -26.84 0.53 19.47
N THR A 2 -26.69 -0.54 18.71
CA THR A 2 -25.39 -1.14 18.43
C THR A 2 -24.63 -0.16 17.53
N ARG A 3 -23.55 0.44 18.04
CA ARG A 3 -22.63 1.26 17.25
C ARG A 3 -22.06 0.35 16.17
N GLY A 4 -22.66 0.36 14.97
CA GLY A 4 -22.28 -0.49 13.86
C GLY A 4 -20.77 -0.46 13.69
N GLY A 5 -20.13 -1.59 13.98
CA GLY A 5 -18.67 -1.72 13.87
C GLY A 5 -18.22 -1.57 12.42
N PRO A 6 -16.90 -1.51 12.19
CA PRO A 6 -16.37 -1.53 10.83
C PRO A 6 -16.92 -2.75 10.10
N LYS A 7 -17.58 -2.51 8.96
CA LYS A 7 -18.06 -3.59 8.10
C LYS A 7 -16.86 -4.33 7.54
N PHE A 8 -16.96 -5.66 7.49
CA PHE A 8 -15.94 -6.45 6.82
C PHE A 8 -15.89 -6.07 5.34
N PRO A 9 -14.70 -5.91 4.74
CA PRO A 9 -14.58 -5.56 3.32
C PRO A 9 -15.19 -6.64 2.42
N ARG A 10 -15.62 -6.25 1.22
CA ARG A 10 -16.03 -7.20 0.18
C ARG A 10 -14.86 -8.15 -0.15
N PRO A 11 -15.11 -9.44 -0.43
CA PRO A 11 -14.06 -10.41 -0.81
C PRO A 11 -13.18 -9.90 -1.95
N LEU A 12 -13.75 -9.21 -2.94
CA LEU A 12 -13.00 -8.61 -4.04
C LEU A 12 -11.94 -7.60 -3.56
N VAL A 13 -12.30 -6.72 -2.63
CA VAL A 13 -11.37 -5.71 -2.09
C VAL A 13 -10.22 -6.39 -1.37
N VAL A 14 -10.51 -7.44 -0.60
CA VAL A 14 -9.50 -8.25 0.06
C VAL A 14 -8.61 -8.95 -0.97
N ASN A 15 -9.21 -9.56 -2.00
CA ASN A 15 -8.49 -10.28 -3.05
C ASN A 15 -7.53 -9.35 -3.80
N VAL A 16 -7.99 -8.16 -4.18
CA VAL A 16 -7.19 -7.13 -4.85
C VAL A 16 -6.04 -6.66 -3.96
N ALA A 17 -6.30 -6.40 -2.67
CA ALA A 17 -5.26 -5.99 -1.73
C ALA A 17 -4.19 -7.06 -1.55
N LEU A 18 -4.58 -8.33 -1.43
CA LEU A 18 -3.66 -9.47 -1.31
C LEU A 18 -2.80 -9.64 -2.57
N HIS A 19 -3.40 -9.58 -3.76
CA HIS A 19 -2.65 -9.67 -5.00
C HIS A 19 -1.69 -8.49 -5.19
N THR A 20 -2.11 -7.28 -4.77
CA THR A 20 -1.24 -6.10 -4.76
C THR A 20 -0.03 -6.30 -3.86
N ASP A 21 -0.22 -6.90 -2.68
CA ASP A 21 0.87 -7.21 -1.74
C ASP A 21 1.83 -8.25 -2.32
N ILE A 22 1.30 -9.33 -2.90
CA ILE A 22 2.11 -10.37 -3.56
C ILE A 22 2.95 -9.78 -4.70
N VAL A 23 2.35 -8.95 -5.56
CA VAL A 23 3.06 -8.28 -6.65
C VAL A 23 4.15 -7.37 -6.10
N LEU A 24 3.86 -6.59 -5.07
CA LEU A 24 4.83 -5.71 -4.43
C LEU A 24 6.01 -6.49 -3.81
N ASP A 25 5.74 -7.61 -3.15
CA ASP A 25 6.77 -8.48 -2.59
C ASP A 25 7.66 -9.10 -3.68
N LYS A 26 7.08 -9.49 -4.82
CA LYS A 26 7.85 -9.96 -5.98
C LYS A 26 8.72 -8.85 -6.56
N LEU A 27 8.21 -7.63 -6.69
CA LEU A 27 9.00 -6.47 -7.16
C LEU A 27 10.13 -6.10 -6.19
N ARG A 28 9.99 -6.41 -4.90
CA ARG A 28 10.99 -6.22 -3.85
C ARG A 28 11.90 -7.43 -3.63
N SER A 29 11.76 -8.49 -4.42
CA SER A 29 12.68 -9.63 -4.39
C SER A 29 14.09 -9.21 -4.80
N LYS A 30 15.12 -9.96 -4.37
CA LYS A 30 16.54 -9.59 -4.54
C LYS A 30 16.90 -9.26 -6.00
N ASP A 31 16.27 -9.93 -6.96
CA ASP A 31 16.56 -9.80 -8.38
C ASP A 31 16.00 -8.51 -9.01
N LEU A 32 14.91 -7.96 -8.43
CA LEU A 32 14.17 -6.83 -8.98
C LEU A 32 14.23 -5.58 -8.11
N ALA A 33 14.51 -5.72 -6.80
CA ALA A 33 14.39 -4.65 -5.82
C ALA A 33 15.18 -3.39 -6.20
N ALA A 34 16.45 -3.54 -6.61
CA ALA A 34 17.29 -2.40 -6.96
C ALA A 34 16.70 -1.61 -8.14
N LYS A 35 16.20 -2.31 -9.17
CA LYS A 35 15.55 -1.67 -10.31
C LYS A 35 14.25 -1.01 -9.89
N PHE A 36 13.39 -1.73 -9.18
CA PHE A 36 12.09 -1.23 -8.74
C PHE A 36 12.20 0.03 -7.88
N LEU A 37 13.14 0.06 -6.93
CA LEU A 37 13.33 1.22 -6.05
C LEU A 37 13.87 2.47 -6.78
N THR A 38 14.52 2.30 -7.93
CA THR A 38 15.01 3.41 -8.76
C THR A 38 13.98 3.95 -9.74
N LEU A 39 12.86 3.25 -9.94
CA LEU A 39 11.85 3.67 -10.91
C LEU A 39 11.06 4.87 -10.39
N PRO A 40 10.80 5.89 -11.23
CA PRO A 40 9.78 6.88 -10.93
C PRO A 40 8.40 6.22 -10.94
N ASN A 41 7.45 6.78 -10.18
CA ASN A 41 6.04 6.35 -10.19
C ASN A 41 5.81 4.86 -9.89
N GLN A 42 6.48 4.32 -8.86
CA GLN A 42 6.32 2.92 -8.40
C GLN A 42 4.84 2.48 -8.25
N LYS A 43 3.95 3.40 -7.85
CA LYS A 43 2.51 3.15 -7.77
C LYS A 43 1.92 2.69 -9.10
N GLU A 44 2.25 3.37 -10.19
CA GLU A 44 1.70 3.10 -11.51
C GLU A 44 2.17 1.73 -12.03
N ILE A 45 3.41 1.37 -11.74
CA ILE A 45 3.96 0.04 -12.04
C ILE A 45 3.18 -1.05 -11.29
N VAL A 46 2.95 -0.87 -9.99
CA VAL A 46 2.17 -1.84 -9.21
C VAL A 46 0.73 -1.93 -9.76
N VAL A 47 0.06 -0.80 -9.98
CA VAL A 47 -1.33 -0.75 -10.46
C VAL A 47 -1.49 -1.36 -11.87
N SER A 48 -0.48 -1.25 -12.73
CA SER A 48 -0.52 -1.83 -14.09
C SER A 48 -0.27 -3.35 -14.11
N LEU A 49 0.48 -3.89 -13.15
CA LEU A 49 0.81 -5.32 -13.11
C LEU A 49 -0.29 -6.16 -12.45
N VAL A 50 -0.93 -5.64 -11.41
CA VAL A 50 -1.91 -6.40 -10.62
C VAL A 50 -3.12 -6.88 -11.43
N PRO A 51 -3.73 -6.09 -12.35
CA PRO A 51 -4.84 -6.56 -13.19
C PRO A 51 -4.52 -7.81 -14.01
N ALA A 52 -3.28 -7.96 -14.49
CA ALA A 52 -2.86 -9.13 -15.24
C ALA A 52 -2.77 -10.41 -14.38
N VAL A 53 -2.74 -10.26 -13.05
CA VAL A 53 -2.70 -11.38 -12.09
C VAL A 53 -4.10 -11.74 -11.60
N ILE A 54 -5.03 -10.78 -11.55
CA ILE A 54 -6.43 -10.97 -11.09
C ILE A 54 -7.32 -11.47 -12.24
N ASP A 55 -6.78 -12.29 -13.15
CA ASP A 55 -7.50 -12.74 -14.34
C ASP A 55 -8.63 -13.72 -13.94
N GLY A 56 -9.88 -13.23 -13.90
CA GLY A 56 -11.07 -14.09 -13.79
C GLY A 56 -12.25 -13.59 -12.95
N ASP A 57 -12.05 -12.77 -11.91
CA ASP A 57 -13.15 -12.37 -11.01
C ASP A 57 -13.95 -11.18 -11.58
N ARG A 58 -14.91 -11.51 -12.46
CA ARG A 58 -15.79 -10.54 -13.15
C ARG A 58 -17.09 -10.22 -12.41
N ASP A 59 -17.18 -10.50 -11.11
CA ASP A 59 -18.37 -10.14 -10.32
C ASP A 59 -18.25 -8.72 -9.74
N LEU A 60 -18.00 -7.77 -10.64
CA LEU A 60 -18.10 -6.35 -10.34
C LEU A 60 -19.47 -5.88 -10.81
N GLU A 61 -20.39 -5.73 -9.87
CA GLU A 61 -21.63 -5.00 -10.08
C GLU A 61 -21.37 -3.49 -10.18
N ILE A 62 -22.29 -2.75 -10.79
CA ILE A 62 -22.24 -1.29 -10.80
C ILE A 62 -22.38 -0.81 -9.35
N CYS A 63 -21.41 -0.01 -8.90
CA CYS A 63 -21.41 0.56 -7.56
C CYS A 63 -22.66 1.44 -7.34
N ASP A 64 -23.14 1.56 -6.09
CA ASP A 64 -24.26 2.44 -5.71
C ASP A 64 -24.13 3.90 -6.20
N PHE A 65 -22.89 4.34 -6.47
CA PHE A 65 -22.55 5.67 -6.98
C PHE A 65 -22.48 5.75 -8.53
N GLY A 66 -22.82 4.68 -9.25
CA GLY A 66 -22.82 4.63 -10.71
C GLY A 66 -21.44 4.40 -11.35
N HIS A 67 -20.41 4.07 -10.58
CA HIS A 67 -19.10 3.74 -11.13
C HIS A 67 -19.15 2.44 -11.92
N SER A 68 -18.46 2.42 -13.06
CA SER A 68 -18.25 1.19 -13.80
C SER A 68 -17.34 0.23 -13.01
N PRO A 69 -17.45 -1.09 -13.23
CA PRO A 69 -16.53 -2.09 -12.71
C PRO A 69 -15.05 -1.72 -12.81
N GLN A 70 -14.64 -1.19 -13.96
CA GLN A 70 -13.26 -0.80 -14.24
C GLN A 70 -12.82 0.40 -13.40
N GLN A 71 -13.72 1.36 -13.19
CA GLN A 71 -13.46 2.51 -12.33
C GLN A 71 -13.34 2.10 -10.87
N GLU A 72 -14.25 1.25 -10.38
CA GLU A 72 -14.20 0.72 -9.01
C GLU A 72 -12.88 -0.04 -8.77
N MET A 73 -12.52 -0.94 -9.69
CA MET A 73 -11.26 -1.68 -9.63
C MET A 73 -10.03 -0.74 -9.60
N SER A 74 -10.01 0.29 -10.47
CA SER A 74 -8.94 1.28 -10.50
C SER A 74 -8.79 2.02 -9.16
N HIS A 75 -9.91 2.39 -8.54
CA HIS A 75 -9.90 3.03 -7.22
C HIS A 75 -9.38 2.11 -6.13
N ILE A 76 -9.84 0.86 -6.09
CA ILE A 76 -9.38 -0.15 -5.11
C ILE A 76 -7.88 -0.37 -5.28
N LEU A 77 -7.40 -0.60 -6.50
CA LEU A 77 -5.98 -0.83 -6.80
C LEU A 77 -5.11 0.36 -6.41
N SER A 78 -5.52 1.57 -6.77
CA SER A 78 -4.80 2.80 -6.42
C SER A 78 -4.69 2.97 -4.90
N ALA A 79 -5.78 2.70 -4.16
CA ALA A 79 -5.78 2.76 -2.70
C ALA A 79 -4.91 1.67 -2.06
N ALA A 80 -4.98 0.44 -2.56
CA ALA A 80 -4.16 -0.68 -2.10
C ALA A 80 -2.66 -0.41 -2.32
N ALA A 81 -2.28 -0.03 -3.55
CA ALA A 81 -0.90 0.25 -3.91
C ALA A 81 -0.31 1.38 -3.06
N ASN A 82 -1.05 2.48 -2.87
CA ASN A 82 -0.60 3.58 -2.01
C ASN A 82 -0.42 3.14 -0.55
N THR A 83 -1.39 2.42 -0.02
CA THR A 83 -1.34 1.94 1.37
C THR A 83 -0.13 1.04 1.60
N LEU A 84 0.10 0.07 0.71
CA LEU A 84 1.19 -0.89 0.82
C LEU A 84 2.56 -0.25 0.58
N LEU A 85 2.70 0.62 -0.42
CA LEU A 85 3.95 1.36 -0.64
C LEU A 85 4.29 2.24 0.56
N ASN A 86 3.31 2.95 1.12
CA ASN A 86 3.51 3.75 2.33
C ASN A 86 3.90 2.87 3.53
N TYR A 87 3.27 1.70 3.69
CA TYR A 87 3.62 0.75 4.73
C TYR A 87 5.06 0.26 4.59
N VAL A 88 5.48 -0.09 3.37
CA VAL A 88 6.87 -0.49 3.07
C VAL A 88 7.85 0.63 3.43
N CYS A 89 7.60 1.84 2.97
CA CYS A 89 8.46 3.00 3.26
C CYS A 89 8.59 3.25 4.77
N LYS A 90 7.48 3.16 5.52
CA LYS A 90 7.48 3.31 6.98
C LYS A 90 8.29 2.19 7.64
N THR A 91 8.03 0.95 7.27
CA THR A 91 8.69 -0.23 7.84
C THR A 91 10.20 -0.20 7.62
N GLU A 92 10.65 0.14 6.42
CA GLU A 92 12.09 0.27 6.14
C GLU A 92 12.71 1.48 6.87
N SER A 93 11.99 2.60 6.96
CA SER A 93 12.46 3.78 7.72
C SER A 93 12.59 3.48 9.21
N GLU A 94 11.67 2.73 9.79
CA GLU A 94 11.70 2.30 11.18
C GLU A 94 12.89 1.39 11.46
N LYS A 95 13.19 0.41 10.58
CA LYS A 95 14.39 -0.42 10.70
C LYS A 95 15.67 0.43 10.74
N ILE A 96 15.76 1.45 9.90
CA ILE A 96 16.90 2.39 9.88
C ILE A 96 16.96 3.20 11.19
N CYS A 97 15.82 3.63 11.73
CA CYS A 97 15.74 4.40 12.96
C CYS A 97 16.15 3.58 14.20
N VAL A 98 15.72 2.31 14.26
CA VAL A 98 16.09 1.37 15.33
C VAL A 98 17.58 1.01 15.27
N GLN A 99 18.16 0.92 14.07
CA GLN A 99 19.59 0.63 13.89
C GLN A 99 20.51 1.84 14.15
N LYS A 100 19.99 3.07 14.09
CA LYS A 100 20.74 4.24 14.51
C LYS A 100 20.78 4.25 16.04
N PRO A 101 21.96 4.33 16.69
CA PRO A 101 22.00 4.59 18.12
C PRO A 101 21.21 5.86 18.36
N GLN A 102 20.19 5.81 19.21
CA GLN A 102 19.41 6.98 19.61
C GLN A 102 20.41 8.05 20.00
N LYS A 103 20.61 9.07 19.14
CA LYS A 103 21.31 10.28 19.54
C LYS A 103 20.49 10.78 20.72
N ALA A 104 21.07 10.65 21.92
CA ALA A 104 20.45 11.06 23.16
C ALA A 104 19.79 12.41 22.92
N LYS A 105 18.48 12.51 23.17
CA LYS A 105 17.74 13.76 23.06
C LYS A 105 18.51 14.81 23.86
N ARG A 106 19.31 15.62 23.17
CA ARG A 106 20.06 16.72 23.75
C ARG A 106 18.96 17.71 24.13
N LYS A 107 18.48 17.64 25.37
CA LYS A 107 17.55 18.64 25.91
C LYS A 107 18.21 19.99 25.66
N LEU A 108 17.56 20.87 24.89
CA LEU A 108 17.97 22.27 24.80
C LEU A 108 17.93 22.80 26.24
N GLN A 109 19.11 23.04 26.83
CA GLN A 109 19.20 23.82 28.05
C GLN A 109 18.90 25.25 27.63
N THR A 110 17.70 25.73 27.91
CA THR A 110 17.37 27.14 27.84
C THR A 110 18.28 27.87 28.82
N LEU A 111 19.15 28.75 28.31
CA LEU A 111 19.89 29.71 29.12
C LEU A 111 18.87 30.64 29.79
N THR A 112 18.50 30.35 31.02
CA THR A 112 17.85 31.31 31.90
C THR A 112 18.92 32.29 32.37
N LYS A 113 18.74 33.56 32.00
CA LYS A 113 19.46 34.70 32.59
C LYS A 113 19.03 34.91 34.03
#